data_AF-A0A9N9AXR6-F1
#
_entry.id   AF-A0A9N9AXR6-F1
#
_cell.length_a   1.000
_cell.length_b   1.000
_cell.length_c   1.000
_cell.angle_alpha   90.00
_cell.angle_beta   90.00
_cell.angle_gamma   90.00
#
_symmetry.space_group_name_H-M   'P 1'
#
loop_
_entity.id
_entity.type
_entity.pdbx_description
1 polymer ?
#
loop_
_entity_poly.entity_id
_entity_poly.type
_entity_poly.pdbx_seq_one_letter_code
_entity_poly.pdbx_strand_id
1 'polypeptide(L)'
;MGMRNKGRKGNKHHAMKERRVHVDSENSDDEQTGSGGDNDISRNDPLSNVNSGSSENVVNEIKQLKAKFYESDIEREGLRSLTESLKTKVSQLQQQILKYESSSQENDALRSQKESLEEKVEKLQLKVREYEKTIQEFRSDLESVNQQNIEYSRSRIELEKKNNLLESELRRLQTKVNESDKEVDDQKYEIERLLDRINSLKQSKAEMKDLHEIVDVEYRRLQCRNVENELEIETLQLEVKRLRDKCVMMRQESDETVRSHDKLKFDMKALQHVIVEQDRIIRTKGQKESCVHPAYCNVCNKLIVGIRYKCGHCDNYDICVNCEGSNHDRTHVFIKIKYPIDNDRFADTALLPKFRLIEQYENDVDHKAVCDVCHKNIMGIRHKCGHCAEFEMCVSCEAYPYNIHDPTHVFIKIKRPVCIDSKEPLLPRDFHPSTKQQY
;
A
#
# COMPACT_ATOMS: atom_id res chain seq x y z
N MET A 1 12.08 49.87 -46.19
CA MET A 1 13.42 50.51 -46.33
C MET A 1 14.07 50.03 -47.62
N GLY A 2 14.57 50.94 -48.47
CA GLY A 2 15.53 50.61 -49.52
C GLY A 2 15.11 50.91 -50.97
N MET A 3 14.79 52.16 -51.31
CA MET A 3 14.86 52.61 -52.71
C MET A 3 16.25 53.18 -53.02
N ARG A 4 16.88 52.60 -54.04
CA ARG A 4 18.20 52.94 -54.57
C ARG A 4 18.14 54.21 -55.41
N ASN A 5 19.04 55.13 -55.09
CA ASN A 5 19.34 56.35 -55.81
C ASN A 5 20.35 56.07 -56.93
N LYS A 6 20.10 56.51 -58.17
CA LYS A 6 21.12 56.64 -59.22
C LYS A 6 20.80 57.82 -60.13
N GLY A 7 21.62 58.87 -60.02
CA GLY A 7 21.73 59.93 -61.02
C GLY A 7 22.66 59.56 -62.17
N ARG A 8 22.50 60.27 -63.30
CA ARG A 8 23.50 60.50 -64.38
C ARG A 8 22.96 61.65 -65.24
N LYS A 9 23.53 62.86 -65.12
CA LYS A 9 24.59 63.46 -65.97
C LYS A 9 24.31 63.36 -67.47
N GLY A 10 24.02 64.51 -68.08
CA GLY A 10 24.12 64.76 -69.51
C GLY A 10 24.50 66.23 -69.74
N ASN A 11 25.79 66.48 -69.98
CA ASN A 11 26.34 67.77 -70.38
C ASN A 11 26.96 67.55 -71.76
N LYS A 12 26.56 68.31 -72.79
CA LYS A 12 27.36 68.49 -74.01
C LYS A 12 27.23 69.90 -74.56
N HIS A 13 28.39 70.36 -74.99
CA HIS A 13 28.84 71.69 -75.33
C HIS A 13 28.56 72.11 -76.79
N HIS A 14 28.65 73.43 -76.97
CA HIS A 14 29.20 74.17 -78.12
C HIS A 14 28.48 74.17 -79.47
N ALA A 15 28.01 75.36 -79.84
CA ALA A 15 28.05 75.85 -81.21
C ALA A 15 28.79 77.19 -81.23
N MET A 16 29.89 77.27 -81.99
CA MET A 16 30.59 78.51 -82.33
C MET A 16 31.33 78.30 -83.67
N LYS A 17 31.00 79.13 -84.66
CA LYS A 17 31.80 79.60 -85.82
C LYS A 17 30.85 80.39 -86.74
N GLU A 18 30.93 81.72 -86.77
CA GLU A 18 31.89 82.58 -87.51
C GLU A 18 31.68 82.65 -89.02
N ARG A 19 31.47 83.90 -89.51
CA ARG A 19 31.99 84.59 -90.73
C ARG A 19 30.89 85.36 -91.45
N ARG A 20 31.10 86.50 -92.11
CA ARG A 20 32.10 87.59 -92.18
C ARG A 20 31.47 88.56 -93.22
N VAL A 21 31.21 89.83 -92.87
CA VAL A 21 31.79 91.07 -93.44
C VAL A 21 31.53 91.38 -94.92
N HIS A 22 31.02 92.60 -95.18
CA HIS A 22 31.22 93.59 -96.29
C HIS A 22 29.91 94.42 -96.32
N VAL A 23 29.79 95.71 -95.98
CA VAL A 23 30.52 96.96 -96.32
C VAL A 23 30.75 97.07 -97.83
N ASP A 24 29.92 97.86 -98.50
CA ASP A 24 30.37 99.06 -99.20
C ASP A 24 29.20 100.02 -99.48
N SER A 25 29.54 101.29 -99.30
CA SER A 25 28.81 102.52 -99.52
C SER A 25 29.08 103.05 -100.93
N GLU A 26 28.09 103.66 -101.58
CA GLU A 26 28.33 104.71 -102.57
C GLU A 26 27.13 105.68 -102.63
N ASN A 27 27.48 106.97 -102.62
CA ASN A 27 26.63 108.15 -102.54
C ASN A 27 26.18 108.64 -103.94
N SER A 28 25.21 109.57 -103.89
CA SER A 28 25.16 110.86 -104.62
C SER A 28 24.99 110.84 -106.15
N ASP A 29 24.31 111.77 -106.82
CA ASP A 29 23.49 112.95 -106.47
C ASP A 29 22.79 113.37 -107.80
N ASP A 30 22.01 114.45 -107.73
CA ASP A 30 21.61 115.36 -108.83
C ASP A 30 20.23 115.19 -109.49
N GLU A 31 19.28 115.86 -108.82
CA GLU A 31 18.58 117.06 -109.28
C GLU A 31 17.93 117.17 -110.68
N GLN A 32 16.68 117.66 -110.60
CA GLN A 32 16.00 118.66 -111.45
C GLN A 32 15.04 118.22 -112.58
N THR A 33 13.76 118.28 -112.21
CA THR A 33 12.65 119.03 -112.86
C THR A 33 12.29 118.79 -114.34
N GLY A 34 11.06 118.28 -114.56
CA GLY A 34 10.22 118.70 -115.69
C GLY A 34 9.55 120.07 -115.38
N SER A 35 8.89 120.79 -116.28
CA SER A 35 8.45 120.55 -117.67
C SER A 35 7.63 121.77 -118.14
N GLY A 36 7.57 122.03 -119.45
CA GLY A 36 6.58 122.91 -120.13
C GLY A 36 7.10 124.33 -120.42
N GLY A 37 6.94 124.95 -121.59
CA GLY A 37 6.00 124.73 -122.70
C GLY A 37 5.39 126.10 -123.07
N ASP A 38 5.47 126.46 -124.36
CA ASP A 38 4.49 127.22 -125.17
C ASP A 38 4.94 128.49 -125.93
N ASN A 39 5.02 128.28 -127.25
CA ASN A 39 4.38 129.00 -128.37
C ASN A 39 4.62 130.50 -128.67
N ASP A 40 5.46 130.72 -129.68
CA ASP A 40 5.15 131.07 -131.10
C ASP A 40 4.37 132.34 -131.53
N ILE A 41 4.93 132.93 -132.61
CA ILE A 41 4.34 133.73 -133.73
C ILE A 41 4.25 135.28 -133.64
N SER A 42 5.28 135.91 -134.25
CA SER A 42 5.28 136.77 -135.47
C SER A 42 4.44 138.07 -135.55
N ARG A 43 5.11 139.19 -135.92
CA ARG A 43 4.95 139.87 -137.25
C ARG A 43 5.75 141.19 -137.37
N ASN A 44 6.74 141.16 -138.26
CA ASN A 44 7.22 142.12 -139.28
C ASN A 44 6.65 143.57 -139.42
N ASP A 45 7.61 144.54 -139.41
CA ASP A 45 8.03 145.43 -140.55
C ASP A 45 7.20 146.73 -140.86
N PRO A 46 7.68 147.69 -141.72
CA PRO A 46 8.49 148.88 -141.33
C PRO A 46 8.02 150.23 -141.98
N LEU A 47 8.92 151.27 -141.95
CA LEU A 47 8.99 152.54 -142.75
C LEU A 47 8.26 153.78 -142.18
N SER A 48 8.66 155.06 -142.35
CA SER A 48 9.86 155.75 -142.89
C SER A 48 9.78 157.29 -142.59
N ASN A 49 10.95 157.95 -142.48
CA ASN A 49 11.34 159.30 -142.99
C ASN A 49 10.78 160.68 -142.48
N VAL A 50 11.69 161.67 -142.55
CA VAL A 50 11.57 163.16 -142.73
C VAL A 50 11.74 164.15 -141.52
N ASN A 51 12.99 164.64 -141.38
CA ASN A 51 13.52 166.04 -141.45
C ASN A 51 13.04 167.25 -140.58
N SER A 52 14.04 167.86 -139.91
CA SER A 52 14.37 169.30 -139.67
C SER A 52 13.47 170.28 -138.87
N GLY A 53 14.03 170.91 -137.81
CA GLY A 53 13.75 172.32 -137.44
C GLY A 53 13.61 172.71 -135.95
N SER A 54 14.47 173.62 -135.47
CA SER A 54 14.31 174.59 -134.35
C SER A 54 14.40 174.17 -132.85
N SER A 55 15.65 174.09 -132.37
CA SER A 55 16.31 174.49 -131.08
C SER A 55 15.59 174.85 -129.75
N GLU A 56 14.30 174.65 -129.50
CA GLU A 56 13.69 174.97 -128.17
C GLU A 56 13.02 173.79 -127.41
N ASN A 57 12.89 172.62 -128.03
CA ASN A 57 12.23 171.45 -127.44
C ASN A 57 13.15 170.46 -126.67
N VAL A 58 14.47 170.50 -126.86
CA VAL A 58 15.42 169.50 -126.31
C VAL A 58 15.55 169.59 -124.77
N VAL A 59 15.32 170.77 -124.18
CA VAL A 59 15.50 171.00 -122.73
C VAL A 59 14.35 170.39 -121.90
N ASN A 60 13.15 170.25 -122.47
CA ASN A 60 12.00 169.69 -121.75
C ASN A 60 12.00 168.14 -121.75
N GLU A 61 12.53 167.48 -122.78
CA GLU A 61 12.67 166.01 -122.81
C GLU A 61 13.69 165.50 -121.76
N ILE A 62 14.80 166.21 -121.56
CA ILE A 62 15.84 165.82 -120.58
C ILE A 62 15.30 165.88 -119.14
N LYS A 63 14.41 166.84 -118.83
CA LYS A 63 13.79 166.94 -117.49
C LYS A 63 12.81 165.80 -117.22
N GLN A 64 12.04 165.36 -118.22
CA GLN A 64 11.13 164.22 -118.08
C GLN A 64 11.88 162.89 -117.90
N LEU A 65 12.99 162.69 -118.59
CA LEU A 65 13.79 161.45 -118.47
C LEU A 65 14.46 161.33 -117.09
N LYS A 66 14.89 162.44 -116.48
CA LYS A 66 15.50 162.45 -115.15
C LYS A 66 14.50 162.09 -114.04
N ALA A 67 13.26 162.56 -114.14
CA ALA A 67 12.19 162.23 -113.19
C ALA A 67 11.85 160.73 -113.23
N LYS A 68 11.74 160.15 -114.45
CA LYS A 68 11.50 158.71 -114.63
C LYS A 68 12.63 157.83 -114.09
N PHE A 69 13.88 158.30 -114.17
CA PHE A 69 15.01 157.57 -113.59
C PHE A 69 14.92 157.51 -112.05
N TYR A 70 14.58 158.62 -111.39
CA TYR A 70 14.41 158.64 -109.93
C TYR A 70 13.19 157.84 -109.47
N GLU A 71 12.07 157.86 -110.19
CA GLU A 71 10.93 156.98 -109.91
C GLU A 71 11.32 155.50 -110.06
N SER A 72 12.05 155.14 -111.12
CA SER A 72 12.54 153.77 -111.31
C SER A 72 13.56 153.34 -110.24
N ASP A 73 14.39 154.26 -109.74
CA ASP A 73 15.32 154.00 -108.63
C ASP A 73 14.58 153.78 -107.30
N ILE A 74 13.53 154.55 -107.02
CA ILE A 74 12.67 154.38 -105.83
C ILE A 74 11.92 153.05 -105.90
N GLU A 75 11.38 152.69 -107.07
CA GLU A 75 10.74 151.39 -107.29
C GLU A 75 11.73 150.24 -107.11
N ARG A 76 12.96 150.39 -107.60
CA ARG A 76 14.02 149.40 -107.45
C ARG A 76 14.45 149.26 -105.98
N GLU A 77 14.49 150.34 -105.22
CA GLU A 77 14.75 150.33 -103.77
C GLU A 77 13.59 149.68 -102.99
N GLY A 78 12.34 149.95 -103.37
CA GLY A 78 11.14 149.31 -102.80
C GLY A 78 11.09 147.81 -103.08
N LEU A 79 11.45 147.40 -104.31
CA LEU A 79 11.60 146.00 -104.68
C LEU A 79 12.74 145.32 -103.92
N ARG A 80 13.86 146.01 -103.66
CA ARG A 80 14.95 145.50 -102.79
C ARG A 80 14.47 145.31 -101.36
N SER A 81 13.76 146.27 -100.77
CA SER A 81 13.20 146.15 -99.42
C SER A 81 12.19 145.02 -99.30
N LEU A 82 11.31 144.85 -100.31
CA LEU A 82 10.37 143.74 -100.35
C LEU A 82 11.10 142.41 -100.51
N THR A 83 12.12 142.35 -101.36
CA THR A 83 12.99 141.18 -101.54
C THR A 83 13.68 140.79 -100.22
N GLU A 84 14.18 141.77 -99.46
CA GLU A 84 14.84 141.51 -98.18
C GLU A 84 13.84 141.07 -97.10
N SER A 85 12.63 141.65 -97.07
CA SER A 85 11.54 141.18 -96.22
C SER A 85 11.09 139.77 -96.58
N LEU A 86 11.01 139.43 -97.88
CA LEU A 86 10.68 138.10 -98.35
C LEU A 86 11.79 137.10 -98.00
N LYS A 87 13.06 137.46 -98.18
CA LYS A 87 14.20 136.63 -97.71
C LYS A 87 14.13 136.38 -96.21
N THR A 88 13.86 137.40 -95.40
CA THR A 88 13.75 137.24 -93.94
C THR A 88 12.60 136.30 -93.58
N LYS A 89 11.45 136.42 -94.24
CA LYS A 89 10.30 135.53 -94.05
C LYS A 89 10.60 134.10 -94.52
N VAL A 90 11.30 133.94 -95.64
CA VAL A 90 11.79 132.66 -96.14
C VAL A 90 12.74 132.02 -95.12
N SER A 91 13.69 132.77 -94.56
CA SER A 91 14.59 132.26 -93.51
C SER A 91 13.85 131.88 -92.21
N GLN A 92 12.83 132.64 -91.81
CA GLN A 92 11.99 132.29 -90.65
C GLN A 92 11.19 131.01 -90.90
N LEU A 93 10.61 130.85 -92.09
CA LEU A 93 9.89 129.63 -92.48
C LEU A 93 10.85 128.43 -92.58
N GLN A 94 12.05 128.61 -93.13
CA GLN A 94 13.10 127.59 -93.14
C GLN A 94 13.49 127.15 -91.71
N GLN A 95 13.66 128.08 -90.77
CA GLN A 95 13.93 127.74 -89.37
C GLN A 95 12.76 127.01 -88.69
N GLN A 96 11.52 127.36 -89.03
CA GLN A 96 10.35 126.62 -88.53
C GLN A 96 10.30 125.21 -89.11
N ILE A 97 10.55 125.05 -90.41
CA ILE A 97 10.63 123.75 -91.07
C ILE A 97 11.68 122.88 -90.39
N LEU A 98 12.90 123.38 -90.14
CA LEU A 98 13.95 122.64 -89.43
C LEU A 98 13.54 122.22 -88.00
N LYS A 99 12.82 123.08 -87.27
CA LYS A 99 12.31 122.73 -85.93
C LYS A 99 11.22 121.65 -86.01
N TYR A 100 10.33 121.74 -87.00
CA TYR A 100 9.33 120.71 -87.25
C TYR A 100 9.98 119.38 -87.66
N GLU A 101 11.00 119.42 -88.50
CA GLU A 101 11.78 118.24 -88.90
C GLU A 101 12.49 117.60 -87.71
N SER A 102 13.16 118.40 -86.86
CA SER A 102 13.79 117.90 -85.62
C SER A 102 12.76 117.31 -84.65
N SER A 103 11.58 117.92 -84.52
CA SER A 103 10.49 117.40 -83.69
C SER A 103 9.89 116.11 -84.28
N SER A 104 9.83 116.00 -85.61
CA SER A 104 9.41 114.77 -86.31
C SER A 104 10.38 113.63 -86.03
N GLN A 105 11.69 113.88 -86.15
CA GLN A 105 12.73 112.89 -85.84
C GLN A 105 12.67 112.42 -84.39
N GLU A 106 12.42 113.31 -83.43
CA GLU A 106 12.23 112.94 -82.01
C GLU A 106 10.97 112.10 -81.80
N ASN A 107 9.86 112.45 -82.46
CA ASN A 107 8.63 111.65 -82.42
C ASN A 107 8.82 110.26 -83.04
N ASP A 108 9.60 110.15 -84.12
CA ASP A 108 9.94 108.87 -84.74
C ASP A 108 10.79 108.01 -83.79
N ALA A 109 11.78 108.61 -83.11
CA ALA A 109 12.58 107.91 -82.10
C ALA A 109 11.74 107.42 -80.90
N LEU A 110 10.83 108.27 -80.40
CA LEU A 110 9.88 107.89 -79.33
C LEU A 110 8.93 106.79 -79.79
N ARG A 111 8.48 106.81 -81.05
CA ARG A 111 7.65 105.76 -81.63
C ARG A 111 8.39 104.43 -81.68
N SER A 112 9.65 104.41 -82.14
CA SER A 112 10.48 103.20 -82.13
C SER A 112 10.74 102.68 -80.70
N GLN A 113 10.94 103.58 -79.73
CA GLN A 113 11.11 103.19 -78.32
C GLN A 113 9.82 102.60 -77.74
N LYS A 114 8.66 103.19 -78.07
CA LYS A 114 7.34 102.68 -77.68
C LYS A 114 7.12 101.28 -78.24
N GLU A 115 7.41 101.05 -79.53
CA GLU A 115 7.29 99.74 -80.17
C GLU A 115 8.17 98.68 -79.46
N SER A 116 9.41 99.03 -79.12
CA SER A 116 10.30 98.13 -78.36
C SER A 116 9.79 97.81 -76.96
N LEU A 117 9.18 98.78 -76.28
CA LEU A 117 8.58 98.57 -74.96
C LEU A 117 7.30 97.73 -75.05
N GLU A 118 6.47 97.95 -76.06
CA GLU A 118 5.28 97.14 -76.33
C GLU A 118 5.66 95.67 -76.58
N GLU A 119 6.69 95.41 -77.39
CA GLU A 119 7.20 94.05 -77.61
C GLU A 119 7.70 93.39 -76.30
N LYS A 120 8.38 94.16 -75.42
CA LYS A 120 8.82 93.66 -74.11
C LYS A 120 7.64 93.36 -73.18
N VAL A 121 6.62 94.22 -73.16
CA VAL A 121 5.40 94.01 -72.38
C VAL A 121 4.68 92.75 -72.86
N GLU A 122 4.57 92.55 -74.18
CA GLU A 122 3.93 91.36 -74.74
C GLU A 122 4.69 90.07 -74.37
N LYS A 123 6.04 90.09 -74.45
CA LYS A 123 6.89 88.97 -73.98
C LYS A 123 6.71 88.69 -72.49
N LEU A 124 6.59 89.72 -71.66
CA LEU A 124 6.35 89.54 -70.22
C LEU A 124 4.95 89.00 -69.95
N GLN A 125 3.92 89.47 -70.66
CA GLN A 125 2.56 88.95 -70.56
C GLN A 125 2.47 87.49 -70.98
N LEU A 126 3.22 87.06 -72.00
CA LEU A 126 3.35 85.64 -72.36
C LEU A 126 3.95 84.82 -71.22
N LYS A 127 5.05 85.28 -70.61
CA LYS A 127 5.67 84.61 -69.46
C LYS A 127 4.75 84.54 -68.25
N VAL A 128 3.98 85.60 -67.96
CA VAL A 128 3.00 85.60 -66.87
C VAL A 128 1.94 84.52 -67.13
N ARG A 129 1.40 84.43 -68.35
CA ARG A 129 0.44 83.37 -68.73
C ARG A 129 1.04 81.96 -68.60
N GLU A 130 2.30 81.78 -68.97
CA GLU A 130 3.01 80.51 -68.78
C GLU A 130 3.13 80.15 -67.29
N TYR A 131 3.57 81.10 -66.45
CA TYR A 131 3.66 80.88 -65.01
C TYR A 131 2.31 80.63 -64.35
N GLU A 132 1.26 81.34 -64.76
CA GLU A 132 -0.11 81.10 -64.30
C GLU A 132 -0.57 79.66 -64.61
N LYS A 133 -0.28 79.17 -65.82
CA LYS A 133 -0.58 77.79 -66.20
C LYS A 133 0.18 76.79 -65.33
N THR A 134 1.47 77.01 -65.11
CA THR A 134 2.28 76.14 -64.24
C THR A 134 1.79 76.16 -62.79
N ILE A 135 1.40 77.32 -62.27
CA ILE A 135 0.81 77.45 -60.93
C ILE A 135 -0.50 76.66 -60.85
N GLN A 136 -1.33 76.70 -61.89
CA GLN A 136 -2.58 75.94 -61.93
C GLN A 136 -2.35 74.42 -61.97
N GLU A 137 -1.36 73.95 -62.72
CA GLU A 137 -0.93 72.55 -62.72
C GLU A 137 -0.48 72.12 -61.31
N PHE A 138 0.40 72.90 -60.66
CA PHE A 138 0.82 72.60 -59.30
C PHE A 138 -0.32 72.62 -58.26
N ARG A 139 -1.32 73.49 -58.43
CA ARG A 139 -2.51 73.49 -57.58
C ARG A 139 -3.31 72.20 -57.74
N SER A 140 -3.53 71.75 -58.97
CA SER A 140 -4.20 70.48 -59.26
C SER A 140 -3.46 69.29 -58.67
N ASP A 141 -2.13 69.26 -58.79
CA ASP A 141 -1.30 68.21 -58.20
C ASP A 141 -1.38 68.22 -56.66
N LEU A 142 -1.34 69.41 -56.05
CA LEU A 142 -1.47 69.57 -54.61
C LEU A 142 -2.82 69.09 -54.09
N GLU A 143 -3.92 69.40 -54.80
CA GLU A 143 -5.26 68.91 -54.46
C GLU A 143 -5.34 67.38 -54.55
N SER A 144 -4.78 66.78 -55.61
CA SER A 144 -4.71 65.33 -55.79
C SER A 144 -3.94 64.64 -54.66
N VAL A 145 -2.76 65.16 -54.31
CA VAL A 145 -1.95 64.63 -53.20
C VAL A 145 -2.66 64.80 -51.86
N ASN A 146 -3.34 65.92 -51.64
CA ASN A 146 -4.08 66.16 -50.40
C ASN A 146 -5.24 65.17 -50.27
N GLN A 147 -5.97 64.90 -51.35
CA GLN A 147 -7.05 63.91 -51.38
C GLN A 147 -6.52 62.49 -51.08
N GLN A 148 -5.41 62.10 -51.70
CA GLN A 148 -4.74 60.82 -51.39
C GLN A 148 -4.33 60.74 -49.91
N ASN A 149 -3.80 61.82 -49.35
CA ASN A 149 -3.38 61.85 -47.94
C ASN A 149 -4.58 61.70 -46.97
N ILE A 150 -5.74 62.28 -47.32
CA ILE A 150 -6.99 62.08 -46.57
C ILE A 150 -7.42 60.61 -46.62
N GLU A 151 -7.38 59.98 -47.80
CA GLU A 151 -7.72 58.57 -47.96
C GLU A 151 -6.76 57.66 -47.18
N TYR A 152 -5.45 57.88 -47.29
CA TYR A 152 -4.45 57.16 -46.50
C TYR A 152 -4.69 57.31 -45.00
N SER A 153 -5.04 58.52 -44.54
CA SER A 153 -5.34 58.77 -43.14
C SER A 153 -6.58 58.00 -42.68
N ARG A 154 -7.63 57.93 -43.51
CA ARG A 154 -8.83 57.12 -43.23
C ARG A 154 -8.51 55.64 -43.15
N SER A 155 -7.80 55.09 -44.14
CA SER A 155 -7.39 53.67 -44.13
C SER A 155 -6.50 53.33 -42.94
N ARG A 156 -5.60 54.24 -42.54
CA ARG A 156 -4.77 54.06 -41.34
C ARG A 156 -5.61 53.92 -40.07
N ILE A 157 -6.60 54.81 -39.89
CA ILE A 157 -7.51 54.77 -38.74
C ILE A 157 -8.34 53.47 -38.73
N GLU A 158 -8.82 53.01 -39.88
CA GLU A 158 -9.55 51.74 -39.96
C GLU A 158 -8.69 50.53 -39.61
N LEU A 159 -7.45 50.49 -40.09
CA LEU A 159 -6.49 49.43 -39.74
C LEU A 159 -6.16 49.45 -38.25
N GLU A 160 -6.00 50.63 -37.66
CA GLU A 160 -5.75 50.78 -36.23
C GLU A 160 -6.93 50.27 -35.38
N LYS A 161 -8.17 50.56 -35.79
CA LYS A 161 -9.37 49.99 -35.16
C LYS A 161 -9.41 48.47 -35.26
N LYS A 162 -9.10 47.90 -36.42
CA LYS A 162 -9.04 46.44 -36.61
C LYS A 162 -7.94 45.80 -35.76
N ASN A 163 -6.78 46.44 -35.68
CA ASN A 163 -5.68 45.95 -34.85
C ASN A 163 -6.06 45.95 -33.37
N ASN A 164 -6.69 47.03 -32.88
CA ASN A 164 -7.17 47.10 -31.50
C ASN A 164 -8.22 46.02 -31.18
N LEU A 165 -9.11 45.72 -32.13
CA LEU A 165 -10.08 44.63 -31.99
C LEU A 165 -9.40 43.26 -31.92
N LEU A 166 -8.47 42.99 -32.84
CA LEU A 166 -7.68 41.75 -32.85
C LEU A 166 -6.88 41.58 -31.56
N GLU A 167 -6.26 42.64 -31.05
CA GLU A 167 -5.55 42.61 -29.76
C GLU A 167 -6.49 42.28 -28.59
N SER A 168 -7.72 42.81 -28.61
CA SER A 168 -8.72 42.49 -27.59
C SER A 168 -9.17 41.03 -27.65
N GLU A 169 -9.35 40.48 -28.86
CA GLU A 169 -9.69 39.08 -29.07
C GLU A 169 -8.54 38.16 -28.65
N LEU A 170 -7.30 38.53 -28.98
CA LEU A 170 -6.10 37.79 -28.61
C LEU A 170 -5.96 37.75 -27.09
N ARG A 171 -6.14 38.88 -26.39
CA ARG A 171 -6.19 38.92 -24.91
C ARG A 171 -7.26 38.00 -24.35
N ARG A 172 -8.48 38.02 -24.91
CA ARG A 172 -9.58 37.17 -24.46
C ARG A 172 -9.28 35.68 -24.66
N LEU A 173 -8.74 35.31 -25.83
CA LEU A 173 -8.35 33.93 -26.11
C LEU A 173 -7.23 33.48 -25.17
N GLN A 174 -6.28 34.35 -24.87
CA GLN A 174 -5.19 34.04 -23.95
C GLN A 174 -5.69 33.82 -22.52
N THR A 175 -6.67 34.61 -22.05
CA THR A 175 -7.34 34.34 -20.76
C THR A 175 -8.01 32.97 -20.76
N LYS A 176 -8.72 32.61 -21.84
CA LYS A 176 -9.38 31.29 -21.95
C LYS A 176 -8.38 30.14 -21.94
N VAL A 177 -7.26 30.29 -22.65
CA VAL A 177 -6.19 29.27 -22.63
C VAL A 177 -5.66 29.09 -21.21
N ASN A 178 -5.38 30.18 -20.49
CA ASN A 178 -4.91 30.10 -19.11
C ASN A 178 -5.94 29.47 -18.16
N GLU A 179 -7.23 29.74 -18.35
CA GLU A 179 -8.31 29.10 -17.60
C GLU A 179 -8.36 27.58 -17.86
N SER A 180 -8.30 27.17 -19.14
CA SER A 180 -8.25 25.76 -19.51
C SER A 180 -6.98 25.06 -19.02
N ASP A 181 -5.82 25.71 -19.06
CA ASP A 181 -4.57 25.17 -18.52
C ASP A 181 -4.67 24.93 -17.01
N LYS A 182 -5.31 25.85 -16.28
CA LYS A 182 -5.58 25.68 -14.85
C LYS A 182 -6.52 24.50 -14.57
N GLU A 183 -7.60 24.35 -15.35
CA GLU A 183 -8.50 23.20 -15.24
C GLU A 183 -7.78 21.87 -15.48
N VAL A 184 -6.89 21.84 -16.48
CA VAL A 184 -6.06 20.66 -16.78
C VAL A 184 -5.13 20.33 -15.61
N ASP A 185 -4.50 21.33 -14.99
CA ASP A 185 -3.63 21.12 -13.84
C ASP A 185 -4.40 20.65 -12.60
N ASP A 186 -5.59 21.21 -12.34
CA ASP A 186 -6.49 20.74 -11.28
C ASP A 186 -6.90 19.26 -11.51
N GLN A 187 -7.18 18.88 -12.76
CA GLN A 187 -7.49 17.49 -13.12
C GLN A 187 -6.28 16.55 -12.94
N LYS A 188 -5.07 16.98 -13.30
CA LYS A 188 -3.85 16.19 -13.07
C LYS A 188 -3.64 15.92 -11.58
N TYR A 189 -3.80 16.94 -10.74
CA TYR A 189 -3.70 16.80 -9.29
C TYR A 189 -4.72 15.79 -8.74
N GLU A 190 -5.96 15.83 -9.24
CA GLU A 190 -6.99 14.85 -8.84
C GLU A 190 -6.62 13.42 -9.28
N ILE A 191 -6.07 13.25 -10.48
CA ILE A 191 -5.60 11.95 -10.98
C ILE A 191 -4.48 11.41 -10.09
N GLU A 192 -3.49 12.22 -9.73
CA GLU A 192 -2.40 11.82 -8.82
C GLU A 192 -2.95 11.37 -7.46
N ARG A 193 -3.87 12.13 -6.87
CA ARG A 193 -4.53 11.77 -5.62
C ARG A 193 -5.27 10.43 -5.71
N LEU A 194 -5.98 10.19 -6.81
CA LEU A 194 -6.69 8.93 -7.04
C LEU A 194 -5.72 7.76 -7.24
N LEU A 195 -4.58 7.97 -7.91
CA LEU A 195 -3.54 6.96 -8.07
C LEU A 195 -2.95 6.54 -6.71
N ASP A 196 -2.65 7.49 -5.83
CA ASP A 196 -2.18 7.21 -4.47
C ASP A 196 -3.21 6.39 -3.67
N ARG A 197 -4.50 6.73 -3.81
CA ARG A 197 -5.58 5.97 -3.18
C ARG A 197 -5.68 4.55 -3.73
N ILE A 198 -5.56 4.37 -5.05
CA ILE A 198 -5.54 3.05 -5.69
C ILE A 198 -4.36 2.23 -5.19
N ASN A 199 -3.17 2.81 -5.05
CA ASN A 199 -1.99 2.12 -4.55
C ASN A 199 -2.17 1.66 -3.09
N SER A 200 -2.71 2.54 -2.25
CA SER A 200 -3.06 2.19 -0.85
C SER A 200 -4.07 1.03 -0.78
N LEU A 201 -5.10 1.05 -1.63
CA LEU A 201 -6.10 -0.03 -1.71
C LEU A 201 -5.50 -1.33 -2.23
N LYS A 202 -4.57 -1.27 -3.20
CA LYS A 202 -3.84 -2.45 -3.69
C LYS A 202 -3.00 -3.09 -2.58
N GLN A 203 -2.32 -2.28 -1.76
CA GLN A 203 -1.58 -2.76 -0.60
C GLN A 203 -2.50 -3.44 0.42
N SER A 204 -3.59 -2.78 0.82
CA SER A 204 -4.57 -3.37 1.75
C SER A 204 -5.18 -4.66 1.21
N LYS A 205 -5.45 -4.74 -0.11
CA LYS A 205 -5.90 -5.98 -0.75
C LYS A 205 -4.87 -7.10 -0.66
N ALA A 206 -3.58 -6.79 -0.81
CA ALA A 206 -2.51 -7.77 -0.66
C ALA A 206 -2.44 -8.29 0.79
N GLU A 207 -2.46 -7.39 1.77
CA GLU A 207 -2.48 -7.74 3.20
C GLU A 207 -3.69 -8.62 3.56
N MET A 208 -4.88 -8.29 3.05
CA MET A 208 -6.09 -9.11 3.23
C MET A 208 -5.97 -10.51 2.60
N LYS A 209 -5.28 -10.61 1.46
CA LYS A 209 -5.04 -11.90 0.80
C LYS A 209 -4.10 -12.78 1.63
N ASP A 210 -3.03 -12.21 2.16
CA ASP A 210 -2.07 -12.93 3.01
C ASP A 210 -2.75 -13.40 4.31
N LEU A 211 -3.57 -12.55 4.93
CA LEU A 211 -4.39 -12.92 6.09
C LEU A 211 -5.37 -14.04 5.77
N HIS A 212 -6.03 -13.99 4.61
CA HIS A 212 -6.94 -15.04 4.17
C HIS A 212 -6.23 -16.39 4.01
N GLU A 213 -5.01 -16.40 3.46
CA GLU A 213 -4.20 -17.62 3.32
C GLU A 213 -3.82 -18.22 4.68
N ILE A 214 -3.44 -17.37 5.65
CA ILE A 214 -3.16 -17.81 7.03
C ILE A 214 -4.40 -18.43 7.68
N VAL A 215 -5.56 -17.76 7.56
CA VAL A 215 -6.82 -18.24 8.13
C VAL A 215 -7.24 -19.56 7.47
N ASP A 216 -7.06 -19.71 6.16
CA ASP A 216 -7.40 -20.93 5.44
C ASP A 216 -6.52 -22.11 5.88
N VAL A 217 -5.22 -21.90 6.09
CA VAL A 217 -4.32 -22.92 6.64
C VAL A 217 -4.76 -23.37 8.05
N GLU A 218 -5.08 -22.42 8.93
CA GLU A 218 -5.51 -22.76 10.30
C GLU A 218 -6.89 -23.42 10.30
N TYR A 219 -7.80 -23.03 9.41
CA TYR A 219 -9.09 -23.69 9.23
C TYR A 219 -8.90 -25.16 8.83
N ARG A 220 -8.04 -25.45 7.83
CA ARG A 220 -7.73 -26.83 7.44
C ARG A 220 -7.12 -27.62 8.59
N ARG A 221 -6.22 -27.02 9.38
CA ARG A 221 -5.60 -27.66 10.54
C ARG A 221 -6.64 -28.04 11.60
N LEU A 222 -7.54 -27.12 11.93
CA LEU A 222 -8.64 -27.38 12.87
C LEU A 222 -9.59 -28.46 12.34
N GLN A 223 -9.84 -28.47 11.03
CA GLN A 223 -10.64 -29.52 10.40
C GLN A 223 -10.00 -30.91 10.57
N CYS A 224 -8.69 -31.05 10.35
CA CYS A 224 -7.99 -32.32 10.61
C CYS A 224 -8.10 -32.74 12.08
N ARG A 225 -7.90 -31.81 13.02
CA ARG A 225 -8.02 -32.11 14.46
C ARG A 225 -9.44 -32.54 14.85
N ASN A 226 -10.47 -31.94 14.24
CA ASN A 226 -11.85 -32.36 14.49
C ASN A 226 -12.08 -33.80 14.03
N VAL A 227 -11.57 -34.19 12.86
CA VAL A 227 -11.65 -35.59 12.38
C VAL A 227 -10.91 -36.55 13.32
N GLU A 228 -9.73 -36.18 13.81
CA GLU A 228 -8.99 -36.97 14.80
C GLU A 228 -9.79 -37.17 16.09
N ASN A 229 -10.38 -36.09 16.61
CA ASN A 229 -11.23 -36.13 17.81
C ASN A 229 -12.49 -36.99 17.58
N GLU A 230 -13.11 -36.91 16.39
CA GLU A 230 -14.27 -37.75 16.04
C GLU A 230 -13.91 -39.24 16.07
N LEU A 231 -12.78 -39.62 15.47
CA LEU A 231 -12.27 -41.00 15.51
C LEU A 231 -11.93 -41.47 16.94
N GLU A 232 -11.36 -40.58 17.77
CA GLU A 232 -11.09 -40.87 19.18
C GLU A 232 -12.38 -41.10 19.96
N ILE A 233 -13.40 -40.26 19.73
CA ILE A 233 -14.73 -40.41 20.34
C ILE A 233 -15.34 -41.76 19.95
N GLU A 234 -15.31 -42.14 18.66
CA GLU A 234 -15.82 -43.44 18.21
C GLU A 234 -15.09 -44.61 18.89
N THR A 235 -13.75 -44.51 18.99
CA THR A 235 -12.93 -45.53 19.64
C THR A 235 -13.28 -45.69 21.13
N LEU A 236 -13.41 -44.56 21.84
CA LEU A 236 -13.81 -44.56 23.25
C LEU A 236 -15.22 -45.10 23.44
N GLN A 237 -16.16 -44.81 22.53
CA GLN A 237 -17.51 -45.35 22.57
C GLN A 237 -17.53 -46.88 22.43
N LEU A 238 -16.71 -47.43 21.51
CA LEU A 238 -16.55 -48.87 21.35
C LEU A 238 -15.95 -49.51 22.60
N GLU A 239 -14.96 -48.87 23.22
CA GLU A 239 -14.34 -49.38 24.45
C GLU A 239 -15.31 -49.34 25.64
N VAL A 240 -16.08 -48.26 25.79
CA VAL A 240 -17.16 -48.17 26.80
C VAL A 240 -18.19 -49.28 26.58
N LYS A 241 -18.59 -49.56 25.33
CA LYS A 241 -19.51 -50.66 25.03
C LYS A 241 -18.92 -52.01 25.44
N ARG A 242 -17.67 -52.29 25.05
CA ARG A 242 -16.94 -53.52 25.42
C ARG A 242 -16.85 -53.71 26.94
N LEU A 243 -16.54 -52.66 27.68
CA LEU A 243 -16.47 -52.69 29.14
C LEU A 243 -17.84 -52.91 29.78
N ARG A 244 -18.90 -52.30 29.24
CA ARG A 244 -20.29 -52.58 29.68
C ARG A 244 -20.66 -54.04 29.46
N ASP A 245 -20.40 -54.60 28.28
CA ASP A 245 -20.69 -55.99 27.97
C ASP A 245 -19.92 -56.94 28.90
N LYS A 246 -18.63 -56.64 29.18
CA LYS A 246 -17.83 -57.38 30.16
C LYS A 246 -18.43 -57.32 31.57
N CYS A 247 -18.90 -56.16 32.00
CA CYS A 247 -19.58 -56.01 33.29
C CYS A 247 -20.88 -56.83 33.36
N VAL A 248 -21.63 -56.92 32.27
CA VAL A 248 -22.84 -57.76 32.20
C VAL A 248 -22.46 -59.24 32.33
N MET A 249 -21.46 -59.71 31.59
CA MET A 249 -20.99 -61.11 31.68
C MET A 249 -20.51 -61.45 33.10
N MET A 250 -19.69 -60.61 33.72
CA MET A 250 -19.24 -60.85 35.10
C MET A 250 -20.40 -60.88 36.10
N ARG A 251 -21.44 -60.06 35.90
CA ARG A 251 -22.66 -60.13 36.74
C ARG A 251 -23.42 -61.43 36.53
N GLN A 252 -23.55 -61.90 35.29
CA GLN A 252 -24.21 -63.18 34.98
C GLN A 252 -23.45 -64.36 35.60
N GLU A 253 -22.12 -64.39 35.46
CA GLU A 253 -21.26 -65.39 36.11
C GLU A 253 -21.42 -65.33 37.64
N SER A 254 -21.41 -64.13 38.23
CA SER A 254 -21.67 -63.96 39.67
C SER A 254 -23.04 -64.51 40.06
N ASP A 255 -24.10 -64.21 39.32
CA ASP A 255 -25.44 -64.73 39.60
C ASP A 255 -25.51 -66.27 39.49
N GLU A 256 -24.80 -66.87 38.54
CA GLU A 256 -24.69 -68.33 38.39
C GLU A 256 -23.93 -68.97 39.56
N THR A 257 -22.84 -68.34 40.02
CA THR A 257 -22.09 -68.81 41.19
C THR A 257 -22.93 -68.72 42.46
N VAL A 258 -23.72 -67.66 42.63
CA VAL A 258 -24.65 -67.52 43.76
C VAL A 258 -25.71 -68.62 43.72
N ARG A 259 -26.33 -68.90 42.56
CA ARG A 259 -27.30 -70.00 42.42
C ARG A 259 -26.68 -71.36 42.76
N SER A 260 -25.45 -71.60 42.32
CA SER A 260 -24.71 -72.82 42.61
C SER A 260 -24.37 -72.95 44.10
N HIS A 261 -23.97 -71.84 44.73
CA HIS A 261 -23.72 -71.77 46.17
C HIS A 261 -24.99 -72.04 46.98
N ASP A 262 -26.13 -71.46 46.60
CA ASP A 262 -27.41 -71.69 47.26
C ASP A 262 -27.85 -73.16 47.17
N LYS A 263 -27.60 -73.82 46.03
CA LYS A 263 -27.85 -75.26 45.87
C LYS A 263 -26.97 -76.10 46.80
N LEU A 264 -25.65 -75.84 46.80
CA LEU A 264 -24.72 -76.53 47.71
C LEU A 264 -25.08 -76.32 49.18
N LYS A 265 -25.54 -75.12 49.54
CA LYS A 265 -26.00 -74.80 50.90
C LYS A 265 -27.24 -75.62 51.28
N PHE A 266 -28.16 -75.84 50.35
CA PHE A 266 -29.30 -76.73 50.57
C PHE A 266 -28.85 -78.18 50.77
N ASP A 267 -27.96 -78.68 49.90
CA ASP A 267 -27.42 -80.04 49.98
C ASP A 267 -26.64 -80.28 51.30
N MET A 268 -25.84 -79.30 51.73
CA MET A 268 -25.12 -79.34 53.01
C MET A 268 -26.09 -79.44 54.21
N LYS A 269 -27.19 -78.67 54.20
CA LYS A 269 -28.21 -78.77 55.25
C LYS A 269 -28.85 -80.15 55.28
N ALA A 270 -29.15 -80.73 54.11
CA ALA A 270 -29.71 -82.07 54.00
C ALA A 270 -28.75 -83.13 54.56
N LEU A 271 -27.46 -83.07 54.18
CA LEU A 271 -26.43 -83.96 54.71
C LEU A 271 -26.24 -83.81 56.22
N GLN A 272 -26.30 -82.59 56.75
CA GLN A 272 -26.20 -82.35 58.18
C GLN A 272 -27.36 -82.98 58.95
N HIS A 273 -28.58 -82.95 58.41
CA HIS A 273 -29.71 -83.70 58.97
C HIS A 273 -29.46 -85.22 58.99
N VAL A 274 -28.88 -85.78 57.92
CA VAL A 274 -28.53 -87.20 57.86
C VAL A 274 -27.47 -87.56 58.89
N ILE A 275 -26.43 -86.74 59.05
CA ILE A 275 -25.37 -86.95 60.05
C ILE A 275 -25.97 -86.94 61.45
N VAL A 276 -26.83 -85.96 61.77
CA VAL A 276 -27.50 -85.89 63.08
C VAL A 276 -28.33 -87.14 63.36
N GLU A 277 -29.02 -87.67 62.35
CA GLU A 277 -29.82 -88.89 62.50
C GLU A 277 -28.95 -90.15 62.64
N GLN A 278 -27.83 -90.25 61.92
CA GLN A 278 -26.83 -91.31 62.11
C GLN A 278 -26.22 -91.26 63.51
N ASP A 279 -25.88 -90.07 64.01
CA ASP A 279 -25.33 -89.87 65.35
C ASP A 279 -26.30 -90.31 66.45
N ARG A 280 -27.61 -90.11 66.24
CA ARG A 280 -28.68 -90.61 67.11
C ARG A 280 -28.73 -92.15 67.12
N ILE A 281 -28.55 -92.78 65.97
CA ILE A 281 -28.53 -94.25 65.83
C ILE A 281 -27.25 -94.86 66.46
N ILE A 282 -26.11 -94.21 66.32
CA ILE A 282 -24.84 -94.67 66.92
C ILE A 282 -24.92 -94.60 68.46
N ARG A 283 -25.49 -93.53 69.03
CA ARG A 283 -25.66 -93.39 70.49
C ARG A 283 -26.60 -94.41 71.12
N THR A 284 -27.50 -95.02 70.35
CA THR A 284 -28.43 -96.04 70.86
C THR A 284 -27.86 -97.47 70.85
N LYS A 285 -26.70 -97.71 70.22
CA LYS A 285 -26.12 -99.06 70.09
C LYS A 285 -24.79 -99.30 70.83
N GLY A 286 -24.25 -98.34 71.58
CA GLY A 286 -22.96 -98.49 72.27
C GLY A 286 -23.02 -98.22 73.78
N GLN A 287 -23.38 -99.23 74.58
CA GLN A 287 -23.12 -99.22 76.03
C GLN A 287 -21.86 -100.05 76.35
N LYS A 288 -20.95 -99.37 77.04
CA LYS A 288 -19.55 -99.70 77.35
C LYS A 288 -19.39 -100.93 78.26
N GLU A 289 -18.51 -101.84 77.88
CA GLU A 289 -17.81 -102.71 78.83
C GLU A 289 -16.88 -101.85 79.72
N SER A 290 -16.95 -102.03 81.03
CA SER A 290 -16.09 -101.33 82.00
C SER A 290 -15.10 -102.31 82.61
N CYS A 291 -13.82 -102.14 82.31
CA CYS A 291 -12.74 -103.00 82.78
C CYS A 291 -12.38 -102.69 84.24
N VAL A 292 -12.20 -103.71 85.09
CA VAL A 292 -11.89 -103.56 86.52
C VAL A 292 -10.39 -103.81 86.75
N HIS A 293 -9.72 -102.90 87.44
CA HIS A 293 -8.30 -103.02 87.79
C HIS A 293 -8.11 -103.52 89.23
N PRO A 294 -7.10 -104.36 89.50
CA PRO A 294 -6.78 -104.85 90.85
C PRO A 294 -6.03 -103.80 91.69
N ALA A 295 -6.53 -102.56 91.72
CA ALA A 295 -5.97 -101.45 92.46
C ALA A 295 -7.07 -100.56 93.04
N TYR A 296 -6.81 -99.98 94.21
CA TYR A 296 -7.71 -99.03 94.87
C TYR A 296 -7.22 -97.60 94.64
N CYS A 297 -8.15 -96.68 94.38
CA CYS A 297 -7.83 -95.27 94.24
C CYS A 297 -7.39 -94.68 95.59
N ASN A 298 -6.19 -94.13 95.70
CA ASN A 298 -5.67 -93.54 96.95
C ASN A 298 -6.41 -92.27 97.40
N VAL A 299 -7.31 -91.71 96.58
CA VAL A 299 -8.08 -90.50 96.91
C VAL A 299 -9.47 -90.83 97.41
N CYS A 300 -10.18 -91.76 96.78
CA CYS A 300 -11.55 -92.11 97.15
C CYS A 300 -11.71 -93.51 97.76
N ASN A 301 -10.61 -94.26 97.89
CA ASN A 301 -10.54 -95.62 98.42
C ASN A 301 -11.49 -96.63 97.74
N LYS A 302 -11.95 -96.34 96.51
CA LYS A 302 -12.77 -97.25 95.71
C LYS A 302 -11.90 -98.08 94.77
N LEU A 303 -12.34 -99.30 94.48
CA LEU A 303 -11.75 -100.14 93.43
C LEU A 303 -11.82 -99.40 92.08
N ILE A 304 -10.72 -99.41 91.33
CA ILE A 304 -10.64 -98.67 90.07
C ILE A 304 -11.37 -99.43 88.97
N VAL A 305 -12.48 -98.85 88.49
CA VAL A 305 -13.25 -99.33 87.33
C VAL A 305 -13.09 -98.32 86.19
N GLY A 306 -12.74 -98.79 85.00
CA GLY A 306 -12.40 -97.98 83.84
C GLY A 306 -10.89 -97.77 83.69
N ILE A 307 -10.44 -96.52 83.60
CA ILE A 307 -9.02 -96.19 83.40
C ILE A 307 -8.34 -96.03 84.76
N ARG A 308 -7.23 -96.75 84.96
CA ARG A 308 -6.31 -96.60 86.10
C ARG A 308 -5.21 -95.60 85.75
N TYR A 309 -4.96 -94.65 86.65
CA TYR A 309 -3.86 -93.71 86.54
C TYR A 309 -2.84 -93.99 87.65
N LYS A 310 -1.73 -94.65 87.30
CA LYS A 310 -0.62 -94.92 88.23
C LYS A 310 0.34 -93.73 88.22
N CYS A 311 0.71 -93.21 89.39
CA CYS A 311 1.77 -92.22 89.47
C CYS A 311 3.11 -92.88 89.08
N GLY A 312 3.82 -92.29 88.12
CA GLY A 312 5.09 -92.85 87.67
C GLY A 312 6.23 -92.70 88.69
N HIS A 313 6.13 -91.77 89.65
CA HIS A 313 7.22 -91.43 90.56
C HIS A 313 7.01 -91.90 92.01
N CYS A 314 5.83 -92.47 92.31
CA CYS A 314 5.48 -92.98 93.63
C CYS A 314 5.29 -94.49 93.57
N ASP A 315 5.67 -95.18 94.63
CA ASP A 315 5.60 -96.64 94.72
C ASP A 315 4.16 -97.15 94.63
N ASN A 316 3.25 -96.68 95.50
CA ASN A 316 1.86 -97.15 95.56
C ASN A 316 0.86 -95.97 95.55
N TYR A 317 0.80 -95.26 94.43
CA TYR A 317 -0.17 -94.18 94.23
C TYR A 317 -0.91 -94.34 92.90
N ASP A 318 -2.18 -94.70 92.98
CA ASP A 318 -3.11 -94.95 91.90
C ASP A 318 -4.39 -94.14 92.09
N ILE A 319 -4.92 -93.59 91.00
CA ILE A 319 -6.19 -92.86 91.03
C ILE A 319 -7.12 -93.31 89.91
N CYS A 320 -8.42 -93.27 90.17
CA CYS A 320 -9.44 -93.54 89.15
C CYS A 320 -9.70 -92.31 88.28
N VAL A 321 -10.39 -92.50 87.16
CA VAL A 321 -10.78 -91.41 86.23
C VAL A 321 -11.51 -90.25 86.93
N ASN A 322 -12.36 -90.53 87.92
CA ASN A 322 -13.09 -89.50 88.65
C ASN A 322 -12.20 -88.70 89.61
N CYS A 323 -11.06 -89.25 90.01
CA CYS A 323 -10.09 -88.61 90.89
C CYS A 323 -8.88 -88.07 90.12
N GLU A 324 -8.87 -88.11 88.79
CA GLU A 324 -7.75 -87.67 87.94
C GLU A 324 -7.39 -86.18 88.12
N GLY A 325 -8.37 -85.37 88.55
CA GLY A 325 -8.18 -83.95 88.90
C GLY A 325 -7.60 -83.71 90.30
N SER A 326 -7.32 -84.76 91.09
CA SER A 326 -6.73 -84.62 92.43
C SER A 326 -5.30 -84.08 92.35
N ASN A 327 -4.99 -83.14 93.25
CA ASN A 327 -3.71 -82.45 93.29
C ASN A 327 -2.76 -83.25 94.20
N HIS A 328 -2.09 -84.27 93.65
CA HIS A 328 -1.08 -85.05 94.39
C HIS A 328 0.22 -84.27 94.53
N ASP A 329 1.13 -84.38 93.55
CA ASP A 329 2.32 -83.56 93.41
C ASP A 329 2.33 -82.98 91.99
N ARG A 330 2.65 -81.69 91.87
CA ARG A 330 2.65 -81.00 90.58
C ARG A 330 3.76 -81.50 89.64
N THR A 331 4.82 -82.08 90.18
CA THR A 331 5.96 -82.61 89.43
C THR A 331 5.73 -84.05 88.96
N HIS A 332 4.71 -84.73 89.51
CA HIS A 332 4.45 -86.13 89.21
C HIS A 332 3.61 -86.31 87.94
N VAL A 333 4.04 -87.22 87.07
CA VAL A 333 3.28 -87.63 85.88
C VAL A 333 2.50 -88.92 86.14
N PHE A 334 1.40 -89.08 85.42
CA PHE A 334 0.55 -90.26 85.52
C PHE A 334 0.67 -91.14 84.29
N ILE A 335 0.80 -92.43 84.51
CA ILE A 335 0.76 -93.47 83.49
C ILE A 335 -0.71 -93.88 83.31
N LYS A 336 -1.23 -93.78 82.08
CA LYS A 336 -2.63 -94.07 81.74
C LYS A 336 -2.78 -95.55 81.36
N ILE A 337 -3.32 -96.35 82.27
CA ILE A 337 -3.48 -97.80 82.13
C ILE A 337 -4.96 -98.11 81.82
N LYS A 338 -5.27 -98.46 80.56
CA LYS A 338 -6.65 -98.71 80.11
C LYS A 338 -7.16 -100.10 80.52
N TYR A 339 -6.28 -101.10 80.52
CA TYR A 339 -6.57 -102.49 80.88
C TYR A 339 -5.58 -102.98 81.95
N PRO A 340 -5.95 -103.94 82.82
CA PRO A 340 -5.06 -104.50 83.83
C PRO A 340 -3.74 -104.98 83.23
N ILE A 341 -2.68 -104.99 84.01
CA ILE A 341 -1.37 -105.52 83.61
C ILE A 341 -1.25 -106.93 84.16
N ASP A 342 -0.97 -107.89 83.28
CA ASP A 342 -0.83 -109.30 83.67
C ASP A 342 0.40 -109.47 84.57
N ASN A 343 0.23 -110.07 85.75
CA ASN A 343 1.29 -110.21 86.75
C ASN A 343 2.04 -108.89 87.02
N ASP A 344 1.33 -107.82 87.38
CA ASP A 344 1.85 -106.48 87.69
C ASP A 344 2.83 -106.49 88.89
N ARG A 345 4.06 -106.98 88.65
CA ARG A 345 5.17 -107.00 89.61
C ARG A 345 5.68 -105.60 89.96
N PHE A 346 5.20 -104.57 89.24
CA PHE A 346 5.58 -103.18 89.41
C PHE A 346 4.49 -102.35 90.09
N ALA A 347 3.43 -103.01 90.61
CA ALA A 347 2.29 -102.35 91.23
C ALA A 347 2.71 -101.39 92.37
N ASP A 348 3.72 -101.78 93.15
CA ASP A 348 4.25 -101.02 94.30
C ASP A 348 5.62 -100.37 93.99
N THR A 349 5.93 -100.05 92.73
CA THR A 349 7.22 -99.45 92.36
C THR A 349 7.03 -98.18 91.54
N ALA A 350 7.83 -97.16 91.86
CA ALA A 350 8.00 -95.98 91.00
C ALA A 350 8.68 -96.40 89.68
N LEU A 351 7.95 -96.24 88.57
CA LEU A 351 8.36 -96.69 87.24
C LEU A 351 9.19 -95.67 86.45
N LEU A 352 9.17 -94.40 86.85
CA LEU A 352 9.79 -93.30 86.12
C LEU A 352 10.85 -92.59 86.97
N PRO A 353 11.98 -92.19 86.37
CA PRO A 353 12.96 -91.35 87.04
C PRO A 353 12.37 -89.95 87.28
N LYS A 354 12.96 -89.18 88.21
CA LYS A 354 12.57 -87.78 88.42
C LYS A 354 12.80 -86.97 87.15
N PHE A 355 11.73 -86.43 86.58
CA PHE A 355 11.84 -85.54 85.42
C PHE A 355 12.27 -84.13 85.83
N ARG A 356 13.11 -83.51 84.99
CA ARG A 356 13.48 -82.10 85.16
C ARG A 356 12.36 -81.24 84.60
N LEU A 357 11.68 -80.50 85.48
CA LEU A 357 10.72 -79.49 85.07
C LEU A 357 11.42 -78.38 84.28
N ILE A 358 10.81 -77.99 83.18
CA ILE A 358 11.20 -76.80 82.43
C ILE A 358 10.24 -75.70 82.92
N GLU A 359 10.56 -75.06 84.05
CA GLU A 359 9.69 -74.01 84.60
C GLU A 359 9.79 -72.74 83.74
N GLN A 360 8.84 -72.58 82.82
CA GLN A 360 8.59 -71.35 82.07
C GLN A 360 7.14 -70.92 82.31
N TYR A 361 6.85 -70.29 83.46
CA TYR A 361 5.53 -69.75 83.86
C TYR A 361 4.38 -70.78 84.07
N GLU A 362 3.49 -70.53 85.02
CA GLU A 362 2.41 -71.46 85.43
C GLU A 362 1.36 -71.78 84.34
N ASN A 363 1.38 -71.04 83.22
CA ASN A 363 0.40 -71.15 82.13
C ASN A 363 0.99 -71.74 80.84
N ASP A 364 2.22 -72.25 80.85
CA ASP A 364 2.83 -72.82 79.65
C ASP A 364 2.25 -74.19 79.31
N VAL A 365 1.78 -74.29 78.07
CA VAL A 365 1.11 -75.46 77.49
C VAL A 365 1.88 -76.01 76.30
N ASP A 366 3.00 -75.38 75.89
CA ASP A 366 3.83 -75.87 74.78
C ASP A 366 4.89 -76.85 75.31
N HIS A 367 4.74 -78.12 74.96
CA HIS A 367 5.70 -79.16 75.35
C HIS A 367 6.98 -79.17 74.51
N LYS A 368 7.11 -78.29 73.49
CA LYS A 368 8.21 -78.29 72.52
C LYS A 368 8.44 -79.65 71.87
N ALA A 369 7.35 -80.39 71.69
CA ALA A 369 7.31 -81.71 71.06
C ALA A 369 6.27 -81.69 69.93
N VAL A 370 6.50 -82.48 68.89
CA VAL A 370 5.62 -82.60 67.73
C VAL A 370 4.85 -83.91 67.82
N CYS A 371 3.55 -83.88 67.55
CA CYS A 371 2.74 -85.09 67.47
C CYS A 371 3.10 -85.90 66.22
N ASP A 372 3.43 -87.19 66.37
CA ASP A 372 3.80 -88.04 65.24
C ASP A 372 2.62 -88.34 64.30
N VAL A 373 1.38 -88.14 64.77
CA VAL A 373 0.17 -88.44 63.98
C VAL A 373 -0.29 -87.24 63.15
N CYS A 374 -0.35 -86.03 63.72
CA CYS A 374 -0.84 -84.84 63.02
C CYS A 374 0.25 -83.83 62.66
N HIS A 375 1.50 -84.09 63.04
CA HIS A 375 2.68 -83.25 62.79
C HIS A 375 2.57 -81.82 63.31
N LYS A 376 1.67 -81.56 64.25
CA LYS A 376 1.52 -80.26 64.94
C LYS A 376 2.25 -80.28 66.28
N ASN A 377 2.68 -79.09 66.72
CA ASN A 377 3.20 -78.91 68.07
C ASN A 377 2.15 -79.33 69.11
N ILE A 378 2.61 -80.07 70.13
CA ILE A 378 1.77 -80.57 71.20
C ILE A 378 1.51 -79.46 72.20
N MET A 379 0.33 -78.85 72.06
CA MET A 379 -0.22 -77.87 72.99
C MET A 379 -1.14 -78.57 74.00
N GLY A 380 -0.97 -78.29 75.29
CA GLY A 380 -1.82 -78.79 76.38
C GLY A 380 -1.26 -80.04 77.04
N ILE A 381 -1.87 -81.21 76.83
CA ILE A 381 -1.44 -82.48 77.42
C ILE A 381 -0.66 -83.28 76.39
N ARG A 382 0.57 -83.65 76.74
CA ARG A 382 1.43 -84.55 75.96
C ARG A 382 1.27 -86.00 76.38
N HIS A 383 1.08 -86.88 75.40
CA HIS A 383 1.03 -88.32 75.58
C HIS A 383 2.28 -88.95 74.96
N LYS A 384 3.26 -89.29 75.80
CA LYS A 384 4.46 -90.01 75.37
C LYS A 384 4.25 -91.51 75.52
N CYS A 385 4.62 -92.30 74.52
CA CYS A 385 4.60 -93.75 74.65
C CYS A 385 5.70 -94.20 75.63
N GLY A 386 5.36 -95.05 76.60
CA GLY A 386 6.34 -95.62 77.52
C GLY A 386 7.23 -96.69 76.91
N HIS A 387 6.77 -97.35 75.84
CA HIS A 387 7.44 -98.47 75.18
C HIS A 387 8.23 -98.09 73.92
N CYS A 388 7.99 -96.90 73.38
CA CYS A 388 8.71 -96.37 72.22
C CYS A 388 9.58 -95.19 72.64
N ALA A 389 10.81 -95.14 72.13
CA ALA A 389 11.76 -94.07 72.46
C ALA A 389 11.24 -92.67 72.08
N GLU A 390 10.73 -92.52 70.85
CA GLU A 390 10.44 -91.20 70.27
C GLU A 390 8.95 -90.95 69.97
N PHE A 391 8.04 -91.87 70.34
CA PHE A 391 6.64 -91.71 69.95
C PHE A 391 5.86 -90.73 70.85
N GLU A 392 5.35 -89.67 70.25
CA GLU A 392 4.68 -88.54 70.87
C GLU A 392 3.30 -88.27 70.25
N MET A 393 2.31 -88.04 71.10
CA MET A 393 0.93 -87.82 70.66
C MET A 393 0.27 -86.66 71.39
N CYS A 394 -0.46 -85.82 70.66
CA CYS A 394 -1.29 -84.75 71.23
C CYS A 394 -2.64 -85.27 71.73
N VAL A 395 -3.30 -84.50 72.60
CA VAL A 395 -4.62 -84.84 73.15
C VAL A 395 -5.68 -85.14 72.09
N SER A 396 -5.69 -84.40 70.97
CA SER A 396 -6.65 -84.62 69.88
C SER A 396 -6.42 -85.93 69.14
N CYS A 397 -5.16 -86.33 68.96
CA CYS A 397 -4.82 -87.60 68.33
C CYS A 397 -5.03 -88.79 69.29
N GLU A 398 -4.83 -88.61 70.60
CA GLU A 398 -5.16 -89.66 71.59
C GLU A 398 -6.66 -89.94 71.67
N ALA A 399 -7.48 -88.89 71.53
CA ALA A 399 -8.93 -89.00 71.54
C ALA A 399 -9.51 -89.55 70.23
N TYR A 400 -8.70 -89.67 69.17
CA TYR A 400 -9.15 -90.15 67.87
C TYR A 400 -9.28 -91.69 67.88
N PRO A 401 -10.45 -92.26 67.52
CA PRO A 401 -10.72 -93.69 67.63
C PRO A 401 -9.87 -94.57 66.69
N TYR A 402 -9.23 -94.00 65.67
CA TYR A 402 -8.36 -94.70 64.73
C TYR A 402 -6.88 -94.34 64.92
N ASN A 403 -6.45 -94.17 66.17
CA ASN A 403 -5.02 -94.08 66.47
C ASN A 403 -4.30 -95.34 65.98
N ILE A 404 -3.24 -95.16 65.18
CA ILE A 404 -2.49 -96.22 64.49
C ILE A 404 -1.34 -96.77 65.38
N HIS A 405 -1.22 -96.30 66.62
CA HIS A 405 -0.22 -96.82 67.55
C HIS A 405 -0.66 -98.14 68.21
N ASP A 406 0.30 -98.98 68.56
CA ASP A 406 0.06 -100.29 69.18
C ASP A 406 -0.85 -100.15 70.43
N PRO A 407 -2.01 -100.83 70.47
CA PRO A 407 -2.97 -100.70 71.57
C PRO A 407 -2.45 -101.28 72.90
N THR A 408 -1.39 -102.08 72.87
CA THR A 408 -0.72 -102.65 74.06
C THR A 408 0.31 -101.70 74.65
N HIS A 409 0.62 -100.60 73.97
CA HIS A 409 1.56 -99.61 74.50
C HIS A 409 0.88 -98.68 75.50
N VAL A 410 1.56 -98.46 76.62
CA VAL A 410 1.06 -97.62 77.69
C VAL A 410 1.56 -96.19 77.50
N PHE A 411 0.63 -95.24 77.55
CA PHE A 411 0.96 -93.83 77.41
C PHE A 411 1.14 -93.15 78.76
N ILE A 412 2.22 -92.38 78.86
CA ILE A 412 2.53 -91.48 79.96
C ILE A 412 1.84 -90.14 79.68
N LYS A 413 0.97 -89.72 80.59
CA LYS A 413 0.22 -88.47 80.51
C LYS A 413 1.01 -87.36 81.20
N ILE A 414 1.57 -86.48 80.39
CA ILE A 414 2.43 -85.38 80.81
C ILE A 414 1.63 -84.07 80.68
N LYS A 415 1.24 -83.48 81.82
CA LYS A 415 0.42 -82.26 81.85
C LYS A 415 1.23 -80.96 81.83
N ARG A 416 2.54 -81.04 82.02
CA ARG A 416 3.45 -79.88 82.10
C ARG A 416 4.70 -80.12 81.26
N PRO A 417 5.30 -79.08 80.67
CA PRO A 417 6.57 -79.21 79.96
C PRO A 417 7.68 -79.79 80.87
N VAL A 418 8.17 -80.98 80.51
CA VAL A 418 9.29 -81.66 81.17
C VAL A 418 10.34 -82.03 80.14
N CYS A 419 11.59 -82.01 80.57
CA CYS A 419 12.70 -82.54 79.79
C CYS A 419 12.86 -84.03 80.09
N ILE A 420 12.81 -84.87 79.06
CA ILE A 420 13.03 -86.31 79.15
C ILE A 420 14.27 -86.63 78.32
N ASP A 421 15.43 -86.69 78.98
CA ASP A 421 16.75 -86.90 78.36
C ASP A 421 17.05 -88.39 78.08
N SER A 422 16.07 -89.16 77.59
CA SER A 422 16.23 -90.61 77.34
C SER A 422 15.90 -90.98 75.90
N LYS A 423 16.86 -91.59 75.20
CA LYS A 423 16.67 -92.26 73.90
C LYS A 423 16.19 -93.72 74.05
N GLU A 424 15.92 -94.14 75.28
CA GLU A 424 15.43 -95.48 75.62
C GLU A 424 13.98 -95.42 76.11
N PRO A 425 13.18 -96.50 75.89
CA PRO A 425 11.83 -96.63 76.45
C PRO A 425 11.81 -96.38 77.97
N LEU A 426 10.81 -95.63 78.44
CA LEU A 426 10.68 -95.22 79.84
C LEU A 426 10.06 -96.29 80.73
N LEU A 427 9.36 -97.25 80.15
CA LEU A 427 8.73 -98.35 80.90
C LEU A 427 9.45 -99.67 80.59
N PRO A 428 9.52 -100.59 81.58
CA PRO A 428 10.03 -101.94 81.34
C PRO A 428 9.27 -102.64 80.22
N ARG A 429 9.98 -103.47 79.43
CA ARG A 429 9.38 -104.23 78.32
C ARG A 429 8.22 -105.13 78.75
N ASP A 430 8.24 -105.62 79.99
CA ASP A 430 7.21 -106.54 80.48
C ASP A 430 5.97 -105.80 81.03
N PHE A 431 5.96 -104.46 81.02
CA PHE A 431 4.86 -103.64 81.51
C PHE A 431 3.81 -103.41 80.41
N HIS A 432 3.14 -104.47 79.97
CA HIS A 432 2.05 -104.39 78.98
C HIS A 432 0.68 -104.71 79.58
N PRO A 433 -0.39 -104.01 79.17
CA PRO A 433 -1.76 -104.37 79.53
C PRO A 433 -2.14 -105.71 78.91
N SER A 434 -2.99 -106.48 79.60
CA SER A 434 -3.57 -107.72 79.07
C SER A 434 -4.28 -107.43 77.75
N THR A 435 -3.93 -108.14 76.68
CA THR A 435 -4.62 -108.07 75.37
C THR A 435 -5.96 -108.80 75.44
N LYS A 436 -6.93 -108.21 76.15
CA LYS A 436 -8.34 -108.51 75.91
C LYS A 436 -8.94 -107.41 75.03
N GLN A 437 -8.67 -107.52 73.73
CA GLN A 437 -9.62 -107.04 72.73
C GLN A 437 -10.78 -108.04 72.71
N GLN A 438 -11.86 -107.74 73.41
CA GLN A 438 -13.17 -108.28 73.08
C GLN A 438 -14.02 -107.11 72.58
N TYR A 439 -14.09 -107.07 71.25
CA TYR A 439 -15.00 -106.34 70.35
C TYR A 439 -15.18 -104.83 70.51
#